data_AF-A0A1H3PST4-F1
#
_entry.id   AF-A0A1H3PST4-F1
#
_cell.length_a   1.000
_cell.length_b   1.000
_cell.length_c   1.000
_cell.angle_alpha   90.00
_cell.angle_beta   90.00
_cell.angle_gamma   90.00
#
_symmetry.space_group_name_H-M   'P 1'
#
loop_
_entity.id
_entity.type
_entity.pdbx_description
1 polymer ?
#
loop_
_entity_poly.entity_id
_entity_poly.type
_entity_poly.pdbx_seq_one_letter_code
_entity_poly.pdbx_strand_id
1 'polypeptide(L)' 'MKEFLSDENIKFLYLDISENMLNLKTFLKYRDSAPEFEEIKKAGRVGLPCIVINNGEEIVFDKASLDIEELKK' A
#
# COMPACT_ATOMS: atom_id res chain seq x y z
N MET A 1 -14.11 3.31 -0.42
CA MET A 1 -12.76 3.03 -0.98
C MET A 1 -12.84 2.04 -2.11
N LYS A 2 -13.35 0.81 -1.91
CA LYS A 2 -13.55 -0.16 -3.00
C LYS A 2 -14.37 0.40 -4.18
N GLU A 3 -15.46 1.13 -3.90
CA GLU A 3 -16.28 1.77 -4.94
C GLU A 3 -15.53 2.83 -5.77
N PHE A 4 -14.53 3.51 -5.19
CA PHE A 4 -13.83 4.60 -5.88
C PHE A 4 -12.84 4.07 -6.94
N LEU A 5 -12.15 2.96 -6.63
CA LEU A 5 -11.25 2.32 -7.59
C LEU A 5 -12.01 1.51 -8.65
N SER A 6 -13.20 0.99 -8.31
CA SER A 6 -14.07 0.30 -9.28
C SER A 6 -14.67 1.27 -10.31
N ASP A 7 -15.00 2.50 -9.91
CA ASP A 7 -15.51 3.54 -10.82
C ASP A 7 -14.42 4.01 -11.81
N GLU A 8 -13.17 4.09 -11.36
CA GLU A 8 -12.02 4.48 -12.19
C GLU A 8 -11.36 3.33 -12.99
N ASN A 9 -11.92 2.10 -12.96
CA ASN A 9 -11.37 0.91 -13.62
C ASN A 9 -9.92 0.56 -13.21
N ILE A 10 -9.54 0.87 -11.97
CA ILE A 10 -8.19 0.58 -11.51
C ILE A 10 -8.09 -0.86 -11.05
N LYS A 11 -7.08 -1.57 -11.56
CA LYS A 11 -6.73 -2.90 -11.06
C LYS A 11 -5.98 -2.77 -9.74
N PHE A 12 -6.71 -2.87 -8.64
CA PHE A 12 -6.12 -2.97 -7.31
C PHE A 12 -6.30 -4.38 -6.76
N LEU A 13 -5.29 -4.85 -6.02
CA LEU A 13 -5.36 -6.07 -5.26
C LEU A 13 -5.48 -5.70 -3.78
N TYR A 14 -6.61 -6.05 -3.17
CA TYR A 14 -6.74 -5.94 -1.73
C TYR A 14 -6.05 -7.14 -1.07
N LEU A 15 -5.02 -6.86 -0.27
CA LEU A 15 -4.31 -7.87 0.50
C LEU A 15 -4.50 -7.59 1.98
N ASP A 16 -5.10 -8.54 2.68
CA ASP A 16 -5.23 -8.47 4.13
C ASP A 16 -4.03 -9.15 4.80
N ILE A 17 -3.26 -8.40 5.58
CA ILE A 17 -2.06 -8.91 6.27
C ILE A 17 -2.38 -9.80 7.47
N SER A 18 -3.60 -9.74 8.01
CA SER A 18 -4.02 -10.57 9.15
C SER A 18 -4.61 -11.91 8.70
N GLU A 19 -5.03 -12.01 7.44
CA GLU A 19 -5.65 -13.21 6.88
C GLU A 19 -4.65 -14.37 6.72
N ASN A 20 -3.41 -14.10 6.33
CA ASN A 20 -2.39 -15.13 6.10
C ASN A 20 -0.97 -14.68 6.44
N MET A 21 -0.18 -15.60 6.99
CA MET A 21 1.24 -15.38 7.33
C MET A 21 2.09 -15.02 6.09
N LEU A 22 1.65 -15.45 4.90
CA LEU A 22 2.24 -15.10 3.62
C LEU A 22 2.10 -13.60 3.31
N ASN A 23 0.91 -13.04 3.52
CA ASN A 23 0.62 -11.63 3.28
C ASN A 23 1.40 -10.76 4.25
N LEU A 24 1.49 -11.18 5.52
CA LEU A 24 2.33 -10.51 6.51
C LEU A 24 3.81 -10.54 6.11
N LYS A 25 4.33 -11.68 5.62
CA LYS A 25 5.72 -11.77 5.13
C LYS A 25 5.97 -10.83 3.94
N THR A 26 5.05 -10.79 2.99
CA THR A 26 5.11 -9.89 1.84
C THR A 26 5.10 -8.43 2.28
N PHE A 27 4.21 -8.06 3.20
CA PHE A 27 4.17 -6.73 3.80
C PHE A 27 5.47 -6.39 4.53
N LEU A 28 6.02 -7.30 5.35
CA LEU A 28 7.30 -7.06 6.02
C LEU A 28 8.43 -6.85 5.01
N LYS A 29 8.43 -7.57 3.89
CA LYS A 29 9.42 -7.38 2.83
C LYS A 29 9.32 -5.98 2.22
N TYR A 30 8.11 -5.50 1.92
CA TYR A 30 7.91 -4.14 1.45
C TYR A 30 8.30 -3.10 2.49
N ARG A 31 7.91 -3.32 3.75
CA ARG A 31 8.28 -2.45 4.87
C ARG A 31 9.79 -2.34 5.09
N ASP A 32 10.53 -3.41 4.82
CA ASP A 32 11.97 -3.43 5.00
C ASP A 32 12.72 -2.89 3.76
N SER A 33 12.11 -3.02 2.58
CA SER A 33 12.72 -2.60 1.33
C SER A 33 12.39 -1.17 0.91
N ALA A 34 11.25 -0.63 1.35
CA ALA A 34 10.78 0.70 0.95
C ALA A 34 11.21 1.79 1.94
N PRO A 35 11.82 2.89 1.46
CA PRO A 35 12.29 3.97 2.31
C PRO A 35 11.15 4.75 3.00
N GLU A 36 9.96 4.79 2.40
CA GLU A 36 8.79 5.46 2.99
C GLU A 36 8.36 4.81 4.31
N PHE A 37 8.57 3.50 4.45
CA PHE A 37 8.33 2.82 5.72
C PHE A 37 9.38 3.14 6.78
N GLU A 38 10.59 3.59 6.41
CA GLU A 38 11.59 3.98 7.39
C GLU A 38 11.09 5.16 8.23
N GLU A 39 10.53 6.19 7.59
CA GLU A 39 9.95 7.35 8.30
C GLU A 39 8.79 6.93 9.20
N ILE A 40 7.93 6.04 8.73
CA ILE A 40 6.78 5.52 9.48
C ILE A 40 7.23 4.65 10.67
N LYS A 41 8.22 3.77 10.49
CA LYS A 41 8.85 2.98 11.57
C LYS A 41 9.47 3.92 12.61
N LYS A 42 10.15 4.97 12.16
CA LYS A 42 10.80 5.97 13.03
C LYS A 42 9.78 6.76 13.83
N ALA A 43 8.60 7.00 13.26
CA ALA A 43 7.43 7.56 13.94
C ALA A 43 6.70 6.55 14.85
N GLY A 44 7.18 5.31 14.97
CA GLY A 44 6.58 4.27 15.81
C GLY A 44 5.25 3.73 15.29
N ARG A 45 4.95 3.93 14.00
CA ARG A 45 3.73 3.44 13.37
C ARG A 45 3.99 2.21 12.52
N VAL A 46 2.93 1.42 12.33
CA VAL A 46 2.98 0.21 11.51
C VAL A 46 2.92 0.53 10.02
N GLY A 47 2.31 1.65 9.62
CA GLY A 47 2.13 2.02 8.22
C GLY A 47 0.99 1.24 7.55
N LEU A 48 -0.15 1.16 8.23
CA LEU A 48 -1.37 0.57 7.68
C LEU A 48 -2.56 1.51 7.97
N PRO A 49 -3.54 1.61 7.07
CA PRO A 49 -3.60 1.03 5.72
C PRO A 49 -2.61 1.70 4.75
N CYS A 50 -2.01 0.93 3.84
CA CYS A 50 -1.08 1.43 2.82
C CYS A 50 -1.39 0.83 1.46
N ILE A 51 -1.02 1.54 0.40
CA ILE A 51 -1.20 1.12 -0.99
C ILE A 51 0.17 1.01 -1.61
N VAL A 52 0.45 -0.15 -2.20
CA VAL A 52 1.74 -0.44 -2.84
C VAL A 52 1.56 -0.29 -4.34
N ILE A 53 2.34 0.60 -4.94
CA ILE A 53 2.34 0.92 -6.36
C ILE A 53 3.59 0.29 -7.00
N ASN A 54 3.44 -0.14 -8.25
CA ASN A 54 4.49 -0.75 -9.07
C ASN A 54 5.31 -1.84 -8.34
N ASN A 55 4.61 -2.77 -7.70
CA ASN A 55 5.21 -3.90 -6.97
C ASN A 55 6.16 -3.53 -5.81
N GLY A 56 6.05 -2.34 -5.22
CA GLY A 56 6.87 -1.94 -4.07
C GLY A 56 7.86 -0.82 -4.37
N GLU A 57 7.75 -0.15 -5.51
CA GLU A 57 8.53 1.07 -5.77
C GLU A 57 8.02 2.25 -4.96
N GLU A 58 6.71 2.35 -4.76
CA GLU A 58 6.09 3.46 -4.03
C GLU A 58 4.97 2.96 -3.12
N ILE A 59 4.88 3.52 -1.91
CA ILE A 59 3.99 3.07 -0.85
C ILE A 59 3.28 4.25 -0.21
N VAL A 60 2.03 4.43 -0.61
CA VAL A 60 1.20 5.54 -0.15
C VAL A 60 0.39 5.14 1.07
N PHE A 61 0.50 5.91 2.16
CA PHE A 61 -0.26 5.67 3.41
C PHE A 61 -1.52 6.52 3.52
N ASP A 62 -1.63 7.59 2.71
CA ASP A 62 -2.71 8.56 2.81
C ASP A 62 -3.68 8.47 1.63
N LYS A 63 -4.98 8.33 1.92
CA LYS A 63 -6.04 8.33 0.90
C LYS A 63 -6.09 9.67 0.15
N ALA A 64 -5.73 10.78 0.79
CA ALA A 64 -5.79 12.11 0.18
C ALA A 64 -4.63 12.37 -0.80
N SER A 65 -3.54 11.60 -0.68
CA SER A 65 -2.39 11.67 -1.59
C SER A 65 -2.39 10.57 -2.64
N LEU A 66 -3.40 9.68 -2.60
CA LEU A 66 -3.57 8.66 -3.62
C LEU A 66 -4.13 9.30 -4.87
N ASP A 67 -3.25 9.69 -5.78
CA ASP A 67 -3.64 10.22 -7.07
C ASP A 67 -4.13 9.05 -7.93
N ILE A 68 -5.44 9.00 -8.12
CA ILE A 68 -6.12 7.90 -8.80
C ILE A 68 -5.73 7.88 -10.30
N GLU A 69 -5.19 8.99 -10.82
CA GLU A 69 -4.72 9.10 -12.21
C GLU A 69 -3.43 8.29 -12.47
N GLU A 70 -2.54 8.10 -11.48
CA GLU A 70 -1.30 7.32 -11.62
C GLU A 70 -1.54 5.81 -11.77
N LEU A 71 -2.66 5.32 -11.26
CA LEU A 71 -3.04 3.91 -11.29
C LEU A 71 -3.72 3.50 -12.60
N LYS A 72 -3.98 4.45 -13.50
CA LYS A 72 -4.71 4.28 -14.76
C LYS A 72 -3.84 3.95 -15.98
N LYS A 73 -2.53 3.75 -15.78
CA LYS A 73 -1.56 3.56 -16.87
C LYS A 73 -1.64 2.19 -17.55
#